data_AF-A0A971A6V5-F1
#
_entry.id   AF-A0A971A6V5-F1
#
_cell.length_a   1.000
_cell.length_b   1.000
_cell.length_c   1.000
_cell.angle_alpha   90.00
_cell.angle_beta   90.00
_cell.angle_gamma   90.00
#
_symmetry.space_group_name_H-M   'P 1'
#
loop_
_entity.id
_entity.type
_entity.pdbx_description
1 polymer ?
#
loop_
_entity_poly.entity_id
_entity_poly.type
_entity_poly.pdbx_seq_one_letter_code
_entity_poly.pdbx_strand_id
1 'polypeptide(L)'
;MITNAPYLLIPITAGLLILYFISLLFSQLEILSSKLHRQIWNYALLLTFLVTSVLGILMAIQINYKLEVPWTEKVLRWHVNFGIGMSLTGLFHLSWHFLYFVPFTKQLTTSEDPFPTDNKSLTGIQINNINFVSIPLVIGFSAILVQTVMIRELLAQFQGKELPLSIIFLLWMANTGTGSITGSVARDSDQLGKAKSSAKVILLIRTLIFLPLVLMPLLYLLKKQFFAPGIEAGPLPFTALTCIILLPYCFLSGFAFTWSARVFQPDGSRLRHFYGWESAGGAIGGLIVTLTILLGMSSITVLFLGAAAVTLLLTILSKQNKTSGLILTVIVLAIGVSVHSVDLDRVITRMFHPNETVLATRPGTAGRITVTETGGQENIYENGLLVHSAGNIIVN
;
A
#
# COMPACT_ATOMS: atom_id res chain seq x y z
N MET A 1 14.53 -30.40 18.98
CA MET A 1 13.81 -29.16 19.36
C MET A 1 13.22 -28.57 18.10
N ILE A 2 11.92 -28.76 17.88
CA ILE A 2 11.21 -28.18 16.73
C ILE A 2 11.28 -26.67 16.90
N THR A 3 12.01 -26.01 16.00
CA THR A 3 12.02 -24.55 15.96
C THR A 3 10.65 -24.09 15.45
N ASN A 4 9.75 -23.74 16.38
CA ASN A 4 8.41 -23.18 16.10
C ASN A 4 8.50 -21.78 15.45
N ALA A 5 9.18 -21.68 14.31
CA ALA A 5 9.10 -20.50 13.48
C ALA A 5 7.75 -20.55 12.73
N PRO A 6 6.86 -19.56 12.91
CA PRO A 6 5.55 -19.56 12.27
C PRO A 6 5.68 -19.53 10.74
N TYR A 7 4.75 -20.20 10.04
CA TYR A 7 4.68 -20.15 8.57
C TYR A 7 4.48 -18.71 8.07
N LEU A 8 4.97 -18.43 6.86
CA LEU A 8 4.96 -17.08 6.30
C LEU A 8 3.62 -16.73 5.63
N LEU A 9 2.50 -17.03 6.29
CA LEU A 9 1.16 -16.81 5.74
C LEU A 9 0.91 -15.33 5.41
N ILE A 10 1.09 -14.43 6.40
CA ILE A 10 0.83 -12.99 6.22
C ILE A 10 1.76 -12.38 5.16
N PRO A 11 3.09 -12.58 5.21
CA PRO A 11 4.01 -11.97 4.25
C PRO A 11 3.79 -12.47 2.82
N ILE A 12 3.59 -13.79 2.63
CA ILE A 12 3.35 -14.36 1.30
C ILE A 12 2.02 -13.85 0.74
N THR A 13 0.95 -13.85 1.56
CA THR A 13 -0.38 -13.40 1.12
C THR A 13 -0.36 -11.93 0.75
N ALA A 14 0.19 -11.06 1.62
CA ALA A 14 0.28 -9.63 1.36
C ALA A 14 1.13 -9.32 0.13
N GLY A 15 2.30 -9.97 -0.01
CA GLY A 15 3.18 -9.78 -1.15
C GLY A 15 2.51 -10.16 -2.48
N LEU A 16 1.86 -11.33 -2.53
CA LEU A 16 1.15 -11.78 -3.73
C LEU A 16 -0.06 -10.89 -4.06
N LEU A 17 -0.83 -10.43 -3.07
CA LEU A 17 -1.93 -9.50 -3.30
C LEU A 17 -1.42 -8.17 -3.86
N ILE A 18 -0.37 -7.58 -3.27
CA ILE A 18 0.23 -6.34 -3.75
C ILE A 18 0.71 -6.49 -5.19
N LEU A 19 1.46 -7.55 -5.50
CA LEU A 19 1.93 -7.83 -6.86
C LEU A 19 0.76 -8.03 -7.83
N TYR A 20 -0.29 -8.73 -7.40
CA TYR A 20 -1.51 -8.93 -8.20
C TYR A 20 -2.18 -7.61 -8.53
N PHE A 21 -2.45 -6.77 -7.51
CA PHE A 21 -3.10 -5.48 -7.71
C PHE A 21 -2.25 -4.49 -8.51
N ILE A 22 -0.92 -4.47 -8.35
CA ILE A 22 -0.03 -3.66 -9.19
C ILE A 22 -0.10 -4.14 -10.65
N SER A 23 0.00 -5.44 -10.89
CA SER A 23 -0.08 -5.99 -12.25
C SER A 23 -1.46 -5.77 -12.89
N LEU A 24 -2.53 -5.81 -12.09
CA LEU A 24 -3.90 -5.51 -12.50
C LEU A 24 -4.06 -4.02 -12.82
N LEU A 25 -3.54 -3.14 -11.98
CA LEU A 25 -3.51 -1.69 -12.21
C LEU A 25 -2.80 -1.41 -13.55
N PHE A 26 -1.63 -2.00 -13.77
CA PHE A 26 -0.88 -1.80 -15.01
C PHE A 26 -1.61 -2.36 -16.23
N SER A 27 -2.43 -3.40 -16.06
CA SER A 27 -3.34 -3.86 -17.11
C SER A 27 -4.50 -2.88 -17.35
N GLN A 28 -5.06 -2.26 -16.30
CA GLN A 28 -6.13 -1.26 -16.41
C GLN A 28 -5.63 0.07 -16.99
N LEU A 29 -4.36 0.40 -16.78
CA LEU A 29 -3.67 1.51 -17.42
C LEU A 29 -3.33 1.20 -18.90
N GLU A 30 -3.54 -0.05 -19.35
CA GLU A 30 -3.17 -0.58 -20.68
C GLU A 30 -1.66 -0.54 -20.99
N ILE A 31 -0.83 -0.49 -19.95
CA ILE A 31 0.63 -0.62 -20.06
C ILE A 31 0.99 -2.08 -20.28
N LEU A 32 0.32 -2.98 -19.54
CA LEU A 32 0.39 -4.42 -19.73
C LEU A 32 -0.86 -4.90 -20.48
N SER A 33 -0.68 -5.81 -21.44
CA SER A 33 -1.85 -6.46 -22.05
C SER A 33 -2.53 -7.38 -21.05
N SER A 34 -3.86 -7.49 -21.11
CA SER A 34 -4.61 -8.43 -20.24
C SER A 34 -4.18 -9.89 -20.45
N LYS A 35 -3.69 -10.22 -21.65
CA LYS A 35 -3.07 -11.52 -21.95
C LYS A 35 -1.78 -11.70 -21.15
N LEU A 36 -0.90 -10.71 -21.14
CA LEU A 36 0.37 -10.77 -20.39
C LEU A 36 0.12 -10.84 -18.88
N HIS A 37 -0.83 -10.06 -18.35
CA HIS A 37 -1.24 -10.16 -16.94
C HIS A 37 -1.66 -11.59 -16.59
N ARG A 38 -2.58 -12.20 -17.36
CA ARG A 38 -2.99 -13.60 -17.15
C ARG A 38 -1.83 -14.59 -17.29
N GLN A 39 -0.94 -14.39 -18.27
CA GLN A 39 0.22 -15.24 -18.48
C GLN A 39 1.18 -15.24 -17.28
N ILE A 40 1.48 -14.06 -16.72
CA ILE A 40 2.36 -13.92 -15.54
C ILE A 40 1.85 -14.80 -14.38
N TRP A 41 0.56 -14.70 -14.08
CA TRP A 41 -0.06 -15.45 -12.99
C TRP A 41 -0.25 -16.93 -13.30
N ASN A 42 -0.47 -17.30 -14.56
CA ASN A 42 -0.48 -18.71 -14.97
C ASN A 42 0.90 -19.35 -14.79
N TYR A 43 1.98 -18.63 -15.13
CA TYR A 43 3.35 -19.09 -14.85
C TYR A 43 3.64 -19.15 -13.34
N ALA A 44 3.14 -18.18 -12.56
CA ALA A 44 3.26 -18.22 -11.10
C ALA A 44 2.53 -19.42 -10.48
N LEU A 45 1.32 -19.74 -10.97
CA LEU A 45 0.55 -20.91 -10.55
C LEU A 45 1.28 -22.21 -10.94
N LEU A 46 1.78 -22.31 -12.18
CA LEU A 46 2.54 -23.46 -12.64
C LEU A 46 3.81 -23.68 -11.80
N LEU A 47 4.57 -22.61 -11.55
CA LEU A 47 5.78 -22.66 -10.75
C LEU A 47 5.50 -23.10 -9.32
N THR A 48 4.52 -22.48 -8.66
CA THR A 48 4.15 -22.82 -7.28
C THR A 48 3.61 -24.23 -7.17
N PHE A 49 2.81 -24.67 -8.15
CA PHE A 49 2.33 -26.05 -8.26
C PHE A 49 3.46 -27.06 -8.40
N LEU A 50 4.41 -26.81 -9.33
CA LEU A 50 5.54 -27.72 -9.57
C LEU A 50 6.40 -27.86 -8.31
N VAL A 51 6.79 -26.73 -7.70
CA VAL A 51 7.59 -26.75 -6.47
C VAL A 51 6.85 -27.47 -5.34
N THR A 52 5.57 -27.16 -5.12
CA THR A 52 4.78 -27.79 -4.06
C THR A 52 4.64 -29.29 -4.30
N SER A 53 4.36 -29.72 -5.54
CA SER A 53 4.17 -31.13 -5.91
C SER A 53 5.47 -31.93 -5.76
N VAL A 54 6.60 -31.41 -6.26
CA VAL A 54 7.91 -32.08 -6.13
C VAL A 54 8.31 -32.24 -4.66
N LEU A 55 8.18 -31.18 -3.85
CA LEU A 55 8.48 -31.27 -2.43
C LEU A 55 7.51 -32.22 -1.71
N GLY A 56 6.24 -32.25 -2.11
CA GLY A 56 5.22 -33.16 -1.57
C GLY A 56 5.56 -34.63 -1.83
N ILE A 57 5.93 -34.98 -3.08
CA ILE A 57 6.35 -36.34 -3.44
C ILE A 57 7.64 -36.73 -2.70
N LEU A 58 8.62 -35.83 -2.62
CA LEU A 58 9.87 -36.07 -1.90
C LEU A 58 9.60 -36.40 -0.43
N MET A 59 8.72 -35.65 0.23
CA MET A 59 8.31 -35.94 1.61
C MET A 59 7.54 -37.25 1.73
N ALA A 60 6.65 -37.58 0.79
CA ALA A 60 5.91 -38.84 0.80
C ALA A 60 6.84 -40.06 0.69
N ILE A 61 7.84 -40.00 -0.19
CA ILE A 61 8.90 -41.02 -0.31
C ILE A 61 9.67 -41.11 1.01
N GLN A 62 10.07 -39.98 1.56
CA GLN A 62 10.83 -39.95 2.80
C GLN A 62 10.08 -40.64 3.96
N ILE A 63 8.81 -40.30 4.15
CA ILE A 63 7.96 -40.85 5.21
C ILE A 63 7.71 -42.34 4.99
N ASN A 64 7.42 -42.76 3.75
CA ASN A 64 7.11 -44.16 3.44
C ASN A 64 8.33 -45.09 3.58
N TYR A 65 9.53 -44.62 3.21
CA TYR A 65 10.75 -45.43 3.26
C TYR A 65 11.62 -45.17 4.50
N LYS A 66 11.12 -44.38 5.47
CA LYS A 66 11.82 -44.03 6.74
C LYS A 66 13.24 -43.49 6.51
N LEU A 67 13.41 -42.64 5.49
CA LEU A 67 14.70 -42.02 5.19
C LEU A 67 14.98 -40.88 6.20
N GLU A 68 16.08 -40.98 6.95
CA GLU A 68 16.50 -39.95 7.90
C GLU A 68 17.32 -38.88 7.18
N VAL A 69 16.64 -37.86 6.66
CA VAL A 69 17.30 -36.76 5.94
C VAL A 69 17.27 -35.49 6.80
N PRO A 70 18.42 -34.82 7.05
CA PRO A 70 18.50 -33.73 8.04
C PRO A 70 17.72 -32.46 7.67
N TRP A 71 17.26 -32.31 6.42
CA TRP A 71 16.57 -31.09 5.95
C TRP A 71 15.04 -31.21 5.83
N THR A 72 14.42 -32.26 6.38
CA THR A 72 12.97 -32.50 6.27
C THR A 72 12.10 -31.37 6.79
N GLU A 73 12.43 -30.83 7.97
CA GLU A 73 11.67 -29.70 8.54
C GLU A 73 11.74 -28.45 7.65
N LYS A 74 12.86 -28.25 6.95
CA LYS A 74 13.04 -27.13 6.03
C LYS A 74 12.21 -27.40 4.77
N VAL A 75 12.28 -28.60 4.19
CA VAL A 75 11.48 -28.99 3.03
C VAL A 75 9.99 -28.86 3.29
N LEU A 76 9.50 -29.31 4.44
CA LEU A 76 8.10 -29.15 4.85
C LEU A 76 7.68 -27.68 4.92
N ARG A 77 8.51 -26.83 5.52
CA ARG A 77 8.25 -25.38 5.58
C ARG A 77 8.18 -24.75 4.20
N TRP A 78 9.09 -25.11 3.30
CA TRP A 78 9.07 -24.64 1.91
C TRP A 78 7.82 -25.14 1.18
N HIS A 79 7.45 -26.41 1.33
CA HIS A 79 6.23 -26.96 0.75
C HIS A 79 4.98 -26.20 1.20
N VAL A 80 4.81 -25.95 2.50
CA VAL A 80 3.65 -25.21 3.03
C VAL A 80 3.63 -23.77 2.52
N ASN A 81 4.78 -23.07 2.53
CA ASN A 81 4.87 -21.70 2.04
C ASN A 81 4.52 -21.59 0.54
N PHE A 82 5.04 -22.50 -0.29
CA PHE A 82 4.68 -22.56 -1.71
C PHE A 82 3.22 -23.00 -1.91
N GLY A 83 2.68 -23.87 -1.06
CA GLY A 83 1.27 -24.27 -1.06
C GLY A 83 0.30 -23.14 -0.72
N ILE A 84 0.68 -22.23 0.18
CA ILE A 84 -0.05 -20.98 0.45
C ILE A 84 -0.06 -20.12 -0.82
N GLY A 85 1.10 -19.95 -1.46
CA GLY A 85 1.20 -19.19 -2.72
C GLY A 85 0.39 -19.82 -3.85
N MET A 86 0.40 -21.15 -3.98
CA MET A 86 -0.39 -21.90 -4.95
C MET A 86 -1.89 -21.72 -4.69
N SER A 87 -2.34 -21.82 -3.45
CA SER A 87 -3.75 -21.61 -3.08
C SER A 87 -4.22 -20.22 -3.49
N LEU A 88 -3.44 -19.18 -3.17
CA LEU A 88 -3.82 -17.79 -3.46
C LEU A 88 -3.79 -17.47 -4.97
N THR A 89 -2.77 -17.95 -5.68
CA THR A 89 -2.71 -17.81 -7.15
C THR A 89 -3.83 -18.59 -7.85
N GLY A 90 -4.23 -19.73 -7.29
CA GLY A 90 -5.42 -20.48 -7.69
C GLY A 90 -6.71 -19.67 -7.52
N LEU A 91 -6.85 -18.91 -6.42
CA LEU A 91 -7.99 -18.00 -6.22
C LEU A 91 -8.03 -16.88 -7.26
N PHE A 92 -6.88 -16.32 -7.64
CA PHE A 92 -6.81 -15.34 -8.73
C PHE A 92 -7.28 -15.93 -10.06
N HIS A 93 -6.80 -17.12 -10.40
CA HIS A 93 -7.23 -17.83 -11.60
C HIS A 93 -8.73 -18.16 -11.57
N LEU A 94 -9.24 -18.63 -10.43
CA LEU A 94 -10.67 -18.88 -10.23
C LEU A 94 -11.49 -17.60 -10.41
N SER A 95 -11.02 -16.45 -9.91
CA SER A 95 -11.75 -15.18 -10.04
C SER A 95 -12.00 -14.78 -11.51
N TRP A 96 -11.09 -15.12 -12.42
CA TRP A 96 -11.26 -14.85 -13.85
C TRP A 96 -12.20 -15.83 -14.55
N HIS A 97 -12.25 -17.07 -14.06
CA HIS A 97 -13.05 -18.14 -14.62
C HIS A 97 -14.33 -18.42 -13.81
N PHE A 98 -14.65 -17.60 -12.81
CA PHE A 98 -15.79 -17.84 -11.93
C PHE A 98 -17.11 -17.95 -12.69
N LEU A 99 -17.26 -17.16 -13.76
CA LEU A 99 -18.43 -17.19 -14.66
C LEU A 99 -18.52 -18.45 -15.54
N TYR A 100 -17.44 -19.23 -15.67
CA TYR A 100 -17.48 -20.54 -16.33
C TYR A 100 -18.12 -21.61 -15.42
N PHE A 101 -17.92 -21.48 -14.10
CA PHE A 101 -18.42 -22.46 -13.11
C PHE A 101 -19.79 -22.10 -12.52
N VAL A 102 -20.24 -20.86 -12.70
CA VAL A 102 -21.59 -20.42 -12.33
C VAL A 102 -22.36 -20.14 -13.61
N PRO A 103 -23.31 -21.00 -14.02
CA PRO A 103 -24.17 -20.72 -15.16
C PRO A 103 -25.10 -19.57 -14.79
N PHE A 104 -24.62 -18.34 -14.97
CA PHE A 104 -25.48 -17.16 -14.85
C PHE A 104 -26.20 -17.00 -16.19
N THR A 105 -27.46 -17.40 -16.22
CA THR A 105 -28.38 -17.11 -17.32
C THR A 105 -28.43 -15.60 -17.49
N LYS A 106 -27.81 -15.08 -18.55
CA LYS A 106 -27.96 -13.67 -18.93
C LYS A 106 -28.71 -13.60 -20.24
N GLN A 107 -30.02 -13.42 -20.13
CA GLN A 107 -30.84 -12.83 -21.19
C GLN A 107 -30.32 -11.39 -21.38
N LEU A 108 -29.50 -11.18 -22.41
CA LEU A 108 -29.18 -9.84 -22.89
C LEU A 108 -30.16 -9.55 -24.02
N THR A 109 -31.22 -8.81 -23.71
CA THR A 109 -31.99 -8.11 -24.73
C THR A 109 -31.08 -7.04 -25.32
N THR A 110 -30.61 -7.29 -26.54
CA THR A 110 -30.10 -6.27 -27.45
C THR A 110 -31.26 -5.38 -27.85
N SER A 111 -31.36 -4.19 -27.25
CA SER A 111 -32.06 -3.07 -27.87
C SER A 111 -31.00 -2.19 -28.53
N GLU A 112 -30.82 -2.39 -29.83
CA GLU A 112 -30.29 -1.34 -30.70
C GLU A 112 -31.34 -0.23 -30.75
N ASP A 113 -30.94 1.01 -30.48
CA ASP A 113 -31.65 2.18 -30.98
C ASP A 113 -30.65 3.32 -31.23
N PRO A 114 -30.92 4.17 -32.25
CA PRO A 114 -29.91 4.86 -33.03
C PRO A 114 -29.39 6.16 -32.40
N PHE A 115 -28.18 6.55 -32.81
CA PHE A 115 -27.51 7.81 -32.50
C PHE A 115 -28.40 9.04 -32.75
N PRO A 116 -28.30 10.06 -31.88
CA PRO A 116 -28.30 11.44 -32.30
C PRO A 116 -26.85 11.96 -32.26
N THR A 117 -26.30 12.23 -33.44
CA THR A 117 -25.17 13.13 -33.63
C THR A 117 -25.57 14.53 -33.20
N ASP A 118 -25.03 15.01 -32.09
CA ASP A 118 -25.13 16.43 -31.75
C ASP A 118 -23.72 17.01 -31.54
N ASN A 119 -23.22 17.55 -32.65
CA ASN A 119 -21.99 18.31 -32.74
C ASN A 119 -22.23 19.68 -32.10
N LYS A 120 -22.00 19.80 -30.78
CA LYS A 120 -21.82 21.11 -30.13
C LYS A 120 -20.37 21.30 -29.74
N SER A 121 -19.66 21.90 -30.68
CA SER A 121 -18.39 22.60 -30.53
C SER A 121 -18.49 23.70 -29.47
N LEU A 122 -18.36 23.37 -28.19
CA LEU A 122 -18.16 24.34 -27.13
C LEU A 122 -17.15 23.76 -26.13
N THR A 123 -16.16 24.56 -25.72
CA THR A 123 -15.18 24.32 -24.62
C THR A 123 -13.83 23.67 -24.93
N GLY A 124 -13.21 23.97 -26.08
CA GLY A 124 -11.84 23.52 -26.39
C GLY A 124 -10.70 24.23 -25.63
N ILE A 125 -10.92 25.42 -25.06
CA ILE A 125 -9.82 26.30 -24.59
C ILE A 125 -9.74 26.41 -23.04
N GLN A 126 -10.85 26.34 -22.30
CA GLN A 126 -10.82 26.49 -20.83
C GLN A 126 -10.51 25.19 -20.07
N ILE A 127 -10.82 24.03 -20.63
CA ILE A 127 -10.79 22.75 -19.91
C ILE A 127 -9.37 22.14 -19.84
N ASN A 128 -8.47 22.52 -20.75
CA ASN A 128 -7.09 22.03 -20.74
C ASN A 128 -6.25 22.60 -19.58
N ASN A 129 -6.61 23.76 -19.02
CA ASN A 129 -5.80 24.41 -17.98
C ASN A 129 -6.05 23.84 -16.57
N ILE A 130 -7.27 23.40 -16.26
CA ILE A 130 -7.61 22.92 -14.90
C ILE A 130 -6.89 21.61 -14.60
N ASN A 131 -6.94 20.63 -15.51
CA ASN A 131 -6.25 19.34 -15.31
C ASN A 131 -4.71 19.49 -15.30
N PHE A 132 -4.18 20.45 -16.07
CA PHE A 132 -2.73 20.72 -16.13
C PHE A 132 -2.17 21.25 -14.81
N VAL A 133 -2.98 21.97 -14.02
CA VAL A 133 -2.57 22.50 -12.70
C VAL A 133 -2.94 21.53 -11.58
N SER A 134 -4.19 21.05 -11.56
CA SER A 134 -4.71 20.32 -10.41
C SER A 134 -4.12 18.92 -10.25
N ILE A 135 -3.84 18.21 -11.36
CA ILE A 135 -3.27 16.85 -11.31
C ILE A 135 -1.87 16.82 -10.70
N PRO A 136 -0.88 17.58 -11.21
CA PRO A 136 0.45 17.59 -10.59
C PRO A 136 0.38 18.06 -9.14
N LEU A 137 -0.47 19.06 -8.84
CA LEU A 137 -0.67 19.54 -7.47
C LEU A 137 -1.17 18.42 -6.53
N VAL A 138 -2.14 17.62 -6.96
CA VAL A 138 -2.64 16.47 -6.16
C VAL A 138 -1.56 15.39 -5.99
N ILE A 139 -0.78 15.11 -7.04
CA ILE A 139 0.34 14.16 -6.98
C ILE A 139 1.35 14.61 -5.91
N GLY A 140 1.80 15.86 -5.96
CA GLY A 140 2.75 16.40 -5.00
C GLY A 140 2.20 16.46 -3.57
N PHE A 141 0.95 16.88 -3.40
CA PHE A 141 0.27 16.85 -2.09
C PHE A 141 0.25 15.43 -1.51
N SER A 142 -0.15 14.45 -2.33
CA SER A 142 -0.24 13.05 -1.92
C SER A 142 1.15 12.49 -1.58
N ALA A 143 2.16 12.81 -2.38
CA ALA A 143 3.53 12.36 -2.17
C ALA A 143 4.08 12.81 -0.81
N ILE A 144 3.97 14.10 -0.49
CA ILE A 144 4.47 14.64 0.79
C ILE A 144 3.62 14.15 1.98
N LEU A 145 2.31 14.02 1.80
CA LEU A 145 1.42 13.49 2.84
C LEU A 145 1.81 12.08 3.24
N VAL A 146 1.96 11.19 2.25
CA VAL A 146 2.32 9.80 2.53
C VAL A 146 3.77 9.70 2.98
N GLN A 147 4.68 10.48 2.42
CA GLN A 147 6.08 10.51 2.84
C GLN A 147 6.22 10.86 4.32
N THR A 148 5.59 11.96 4.74
CA THR A 148 5.67 12.41 6.13
C THR A 148 5.09 11.37 7.08
N VAL A 149 3.91 10.83 6.77
CA VAL A 149 3.26 9.84 7.62
C VAL A 149 4.03 8.52 7.68
N MET A 150 4.43 7.96 6.53
CA MET A 150 5.13 6.67 6.49
C MET A 150 6.51 6.75 7.14
N ILE A 151 7.26 7.84 6.95
CA ILE A 151 8.55 8.05 7.63
C ILE A 151 8.32 8.13 9.14
N ARG A 152 7.33 8.91 9.60
CA ARG A 152 6.99 9.02 11.03
C ARG A 152 6.68 7.65 11.63
N GLU A 153 5.88 6.84 10.96
CA GLU A 153 5.53 5.50 11.44
C GLU A 153 6.71 4.53 11.47
N LEU A 154 7.57 4.57 10.45
CA LEU A 154 8.79 3.77 10.42
C LEU A 154 9.76 4.18 11.55
N LEU A 155 9.94 5.47 11.81
CA LEU A 155 10.79 5.95 12.91
C LEU A 155 10.21 5.57 14.27
N ALA A 156 8.89 5.71 14.45
CA ALA A 156 8.20 5.28 15.67
C ALA A 156 8.29 3.77 15.90
N GLN A 157 8.40 2.97 14.83
CA GLN A 157 8.62 1.53 14.93
C GLN A 157 10.07 1.14 15.20
N PHE A 158 11.05 1.88 14.68
CA PHE A 158 12.46 1.49 14.67
C PHE A 158 13.37 2.46 15.45
N GLN A 159 12.82 3.10 16.48
CA GLN A 159 13.55 3.88 17.49
C GLN A 159 14.26 5.13 16.93
N GLY A 160 13.85 5.64 15.76
CA GLY A 160 14.21 6.98 15.28
C GLY A 160 15.71 7.32 15.15
N LYS A 161 16.62 6.33 15.15
CA LYS A 161 18.08 6.58 15.04
C LYS A 161 18.48 7.06 13.64
N GLU A 162 19.66 7.67 13.53
CA GLU A 162 20.20 8.24 12.28
C GLU A 162 20.34 7.21 11.13
N LEU A 163 20.74 5.98 11.44
CA LEU A 163 20.92 4.92 10.45
C LEU A 163 19.58 4.48 9.82
N PRO A 164 18.54 4.11 10.61
CA PRO A 164 17.20 3.90 10.09
C PRO A 164 16.69 5.04 9.21
N LEU A 165 16.85 6.29 9.64
CA LEU A 165 16.42 7.46 8.87
C LEU A 165 17.11 7.53 7.50
N SER A 166 18.43 7.34 7.48
CA SER A 166 19.25 7.37 6.26
C SER A 166 18.84 6.27 5.27
N ILE A 167 18.60 5.06 5.76
CA ILE A 167 18.15 3.92 4.95
C ILE A 167 16.74 4.17 4.39
N ILE A 168 15.83 4.72 5.19
CA ILE A 168 14.47 5.07 4.75
C ILE A 168 14.54 6.03 3.55
N PHE A 169 15.32 7.12 3.66
CA PHE A 169 15.48 8.09 2.57
C PHE A 169 16.16 7.47 1.34
N LEU A 170 17.21 6.66 1.53
CA LEU A 170 17.88 5.95 0.43
C LEU A 170 16.88 5.10 -0.37
N LEU A 171 16.13 4.24 0.33
CA LEU A 171 15.14 3.36 -0.31
C LEU A 171 13.99 4.16 -0.94
N TRP A 172 13.56 5.24 -0.30
CA TRP A 172 12.53 6.12 -0.83
C TRP A 172 12.94 6.69 -2.19
N MET A 173 14.14 7.28 -2.26
CA MET A 173 14.64 7.90 -3.49
C MET A 173 14.96 6.87 -4.56
N ALA A 174 15.61 5.76 -4.21
CA ALA A 174 15.93 4.68 -5.16
C ALA A 174 14.67 4.09 -5.81
N ASN A 175 13.67 3.72 -5.00
CA ASN A 175 12.43 3.13 -5.52
C ASN A 175 11.62 4.14 -6.34
N THR A 176 11.55 5.41 -5.90
CA THR A 176 10.89 6.47 -6.67
C THR A 176 11.58 6.69 -8.02
N GLY A 177 12.92 6.69 -8.04
CA GLY A 177 13.71 6.77 -9.28
C GLY A 177 13.40 5.64 -10.27
N THR A 178 13.34 4.40 -9.79
CA THR A 178 12.97 3.25 -10.66
C THR A 178 11.54 3.36 -11.22
N GLY A 179 10.61 3.85 -10.40
CA GLY A 179 9.24 4.15 -10.83
C GLY A 179 9.20 5.22 -11.91
N SER A 180 9.93 6.31 -11.73
CA SER A 180 10.05 7.42 -12.69
C SER A 180 10.66 6.98 -14.02
N ILE A 181 11.71 6.15 -14.00
CA ILE A 181 12.29 5.59 -15.23
C ILE A 181 11.26 4.71 -15.94
N THR A 182 10.53 3.88 -15.19
CA THR A 182 9.51 3.00 -15.79
C THR A 182 8.34 3.80 -16.37
N GLY A 183 7.86 4.84 -15.68
CA GLY A 183 6.79 5.71 -16.16
C GLY A 183 7.20 6.58 -17.35
N SER A 184 8.48 6.96 -17.43
CA SER A 184 8.99 7.72 -18.57
C SER A 184 9.16 6.88 -19.84
N VAL A 185 9.25 5.56 -19.75
CA VAL A 185 9.32 4.64 -20.90
C VAL A 185 8.04 3.86 -21.14
N ALA A 186 7.06 3.97 -20.24
CA ALA A 186 5.79 3.27 -20.35
C ALA A 186 5.10 3.61 -21.66
N ARG A 187 4.52 2.58 -22.29
CA ARG A 187 3.80 2.74 -23.55
C ARG A 187 2.56 3.58 -23.29
N ASP A 188 2.49 4.75 -23.90
CA ASP A 188 1.25 5.49 -24.00
C ASP A 188 0.33 4.70 -24.93
N SER A 189 -0.86 4.34 -24.46
CA SER A 189 -1.92 3.77 -25.29
C SER A 189 -2.44 4.88 -26.22
N ASP A 190 -1.62 5.30 -27.18
CA ASP A 190 -1.74 6.51 -28.00
C ASP A 190 -2.91 6.46 -29.01
N GLN A 191 -3.80 5.48 -28.88
CA GLN A 191 -4.99 5.32 -29.71
C GLN A 191 -6.30 5.65 -28.99
N LEU A 192 -6.27 5.86 -27.67
CA LEU A 192 -7.47 6.14 -26.88
C LEU A 192 -7.48 7.61 -26.47
N GLY A 193 -8.36 8.41 -27.09
CA GLY A 193 -8.42 9.87 -26.92
C GLY A 193 -8.32 10.40 -25.49
N LYS A 194 -7.94 11.68 -25.37
CA LYS A 194 -7.54 12.38 -24.13
C LYS A 194 -8.41 12.12 -22.89
N ALA A 195 -9.73 11.92 -23.05
CA ALA A 195 -10.66 11.64 -21.94
C ALA A 195 -10.45 10.28 -21.25
N LYS A 196 -10.01 9.25 -21.99
CA LYS A 196 -9.71 7.93 -21.40
C LYS A 196 -8.36 7.95 -20.68
N SER A 197 -7.39 8.68 -21.23
CA SER A 197 -6.07 8.85 -20.60
C SER A 197 -6.16 9.61 -19.26
N SER A 198 -6.97 10.66 -19.19
CA SER A 198 -7.19 11.37 -17.92
C SER A 198 -7.89 10.51 -16.86
N ALA A 199 -8.82 9.63 -17.25
CA ALA A 199 -9.46 8.70 -16.33
C ALA A 199 -8.47 7.69 -15.72
N LYS A 200 -7.52 7.21 -16.51
CA LYS A 200 -6.45 6.32 -16.05
C LYS A 200 -5.49 7.01 -15.08
N VAL A 201 -5.14 8.28 -15.32
CA VAL A 201 -4.36 9.08 -14.35
C VAL A 201 -5.12 9.26 -13.04
N ILE A 202 -6.42 9.55 -13.09
CA ILE A 202 -7.26 9.64 -11.88
C ILE A 202 -7.29 8.31 -11.12
N LEU A 203 -7.39 7.18 -11.82
CA LEU A 203 -7.33 5.85 -11.22
C LEU A 203 -5.99 5.63 -10.50
N LEU A 204 -4.87 5.97 -11.14
CA LEU A 204 -3.53 5.85 -10.55
C LEU A 204 -3.38 6.68 -9.26
N ILE A 205 -3.83 7.93 -9.27
CA ILE A 205 -3.77 8.81 -8.08
C ILE A 205 -4.67 8.27 -6.97
N ARG A 206 -5.85 7.74 -7.30
CA ARG A 206 -6.71 7.06 -6.32
C ARG A 206 -6.00 5.85 -5.71
N THR A 207 -5.37 5.02 -6.53
CA THR A 207 -4.61 3.87 -6.01
C THR A 207 -3.48 4.33 -5.09
N LEU A 208 -2.75 5.39 -5.45
CA LEU A 208 -1.68 5.95 -4.62
C LEU A 208 -2.18 6.40 -3.24
N ILE A 209 -3.31 7.10 -3.16
CA ILE A 209 -3.78 7.65 -1.88
C ILE A 209 -4.38 6.57 -0.97
N PHE A 210 -4.93 5.49 -1.52
CA PHE A 210 -5.45 4.36 -0.73
C PHE A 210 -4.38 3.34 -0.33
N LEU A 211 -3.32 3.18 -1.12
CA LEU A 211 -2.24 2.24 -0.85
C LEU A 211 -1.62 2.34 0.56
N PRO A 212 -1.28 3.52 1.11
CA PRO A 212 -0.71 3.62 2.46
C PRO A 212 -1.66 3.13 3.57
N LEU A 213 -2.98 3.18 3.36
CA LEU A 213 -3.94 2.62 4.33
C LEU A 213 -3.83 1.09 4.46
N VAL A 214 -3.28 0.42 3.45
CA VAL A 214 -2.95 -1.02 3.50
C VAL A 214 -1.53 -1.24 4.00
N LEU A 215 -0.57 -0.43 3.54
CA LEU A 215 0.84 -0.58 3.90
C LEU A 215 1.12 -0.29 5.38
N MET A 216 0.42 0.67 5.99
CA MET A 216 0.62 1.02 7.39
C MET A 216 0.25 -0.14 8.33
N PRO A 217 -0.97 -0.73 8.29
CA PRO A 217 -1.27 -1.93 9.08
C PRO A 217 -0.34 -3.11 8.76
N LEU A 218 0.02 -3.29 7.48
CA LEU A 218 0.96 -4.34 7.07
C LEU A 218 2.32 -4.17 7.74
N LEU A 219 2.86 -2.94 7.84
CA LEU A 219 4.10 -2.65 8.55
C LEU A 219 4.05 -3.16 9.99
N TYR A 220 2.96 -2.90 10.71
CA TYR A 220 2.78 -3.38 12.08
C TYR A 220 2.74 -4.90 12.19
N LEU A 221 2.02 -5.58 11.28
CA LEU A 221 1.92 -7.04 11.25
C LEU A 221 3.26 -7.69 10.94
N LEU A 222 3.98 -7.18 9.94
CA LEU A 222 5.29 -7.71 9.56
C LEU A 222 6.33 -7.42 10.65
N LYS A 223 6.28 -6.25 11.29
CA LYS A 223 7.14 -5.95 12.46
C LYS A 223 6.93 -6.99 13.56
N LYS A 224 5.67 -7.23 13.96
CA LYS A 224 5.33 -8.22 14.98
C LYS A 224 5.82 -9.63 14.64
N GLN A 225 5.80 -10.00 13.37
CA GLN A 225 6.20 -11.34 12.93
C GLN A 225 7.72 -11.53 12.85
N PHE A 226 8.46 -10.51 12.40
CA PHE A 226 9.89 -10.63 12.13
C PHE A 226 10.80 -10.07 13.23
N PHE A 227 10.29 -9.21 14.11
CA PHE A 227 11.07 -8.54 15.13
C PHE A 227 10.52 -8.85 16.52
N ALA A 228 11.38 -9.36 17.39
CA ALA A 228 11.03 -9.61 18.78
C ALA A 228 10.86 -8.26 19.52
N PRO A 229 9.84 -8.13 20.40
CA PRO A 229 9.70 -6.95 21.26
C PRO A 229 10.97 -6.72 22.10
N GLY A 230 11.38 -5.46 22.26
CA GLY A 230 12.54 -5.08 23.07
C GLY A 230 13.91 -5.39 22.45
N ILE A 231 13.98 -6.08 21.30
CA ILE A 231 15.24 -6.31 20.58
C ILE A 231 15.38 -5.29 19.45
N GLU A 232 16.53 -4.64 19.38
CA GLU A 232 16.85 -3.73 18.28
C GLU A 232 16.91 -4.49 16.95
N ALA A 233 16.25 -3.94 15.93
CA ALA A 233 16.28 -4.47 14.59
C ALA A 233 17.68 -4.32 13.98
N GLY A 234 18.32 -5.43 13.62
CA GLY A 234 19.58 -5.39 12.88
C GLY A 234 19.42 -4.65 11.53
N PRO A 235 20.49 -4.01 10.99
CA PRO A 235 20.40 -3.19 9.78
C PRO A 235 19.85 -3.92 8.56
N LEU A 236 20.23 -5.19 8.36
CA LEU A 236 19.82 -5.97 7.20
C LEU A 236 18.32 -6.35 7.24
N PRO A 237 17.78 -6.98 8.31
CA PRO A 237 16.35 -7.21 8.45
C PRO A 237 15.50 -5.94 8.34
N PHE A 238 15.96 -4.84 8.97
CA PHE A 238 15.31 -3.54 8.87
C PHE A 238 15.24 -3.02 7.43
N THR A 239 16.37 -3.07 6.71
CA THR A 239 16.46 -2.63 5.31
C THR A 239 15.53 -3.46 4.43
N ALA A 240 15.51 -4.79 4.60
CA ALA A 240 14.65 -5.68 3.83
C ALA A 240 13.16 -5.38 4.05
N LEU A 241 12.72 -5.25 5.31
CA LEU A 241 11.33 -4.90 5.62
C LEU A 241 10.96 -3.54 5.04
N THR A 242 11.80 -2.53 5.27
CA THR A 242 11.57 -1.16 4.82
C THR A 242 11.48 -1.11 3.30
N CYS A 243 12.33 -1.86 2.59
CA CYS A 243 12.28 -1.96 1.14
C CYS A 243 10.93 -2.55 0.68
N ILE A 244 10.49 -3.67 1.27
CA ILE A 244 9.21 -4.31 0.93
C ILE A 244 8.02 -3.38 1.16
N ILE A 245 8.01 -2.65 2.28
CA ILE A 245 6.91 -1.74 2.64
C ILE A 245 6.89 -0.50 1.75
N LEU A 246 8.05 0.09 1.44
CA LEU A 246 8.12 1.34 0.66
C LEU A 246 8.00 1.10 -0.85
N LEU A 247 8.49 -0.03 -1.36
CA LEU A 247 8.59 -0.30 -2.80
C LEU A 247 7.27 -0.08 -3.55
N PRO A 248 6.10 -0.62 -3.11
CA PRO A 248 4.83 -0.44 -3.84
C PRO A 248 4.45 1.03 -4.02
N TYR A 249 4.57 1.83 -2.96
CA TYR A 249 4.16 3.23 -2.99
C TYR A 249 5.18 4.09 -3.72
N CYS A 250 6.47 3.99 -3.37
CA CYS A 250 7.53 4.80 -3.98
C CYS A 250 7.62 4.56 -5.49
N PHE A 251 7.57 3.29 -5.92
CA PHE A 251 7.57 2.95 -7.34
C PHE A 251 6.36 3.56 -8.08
N LEU A 252 5.15 3.39 -7.55
CA LEU A 252 3.95 3.96 -8.18
C LEU A 252 3.94 5.49 -8.16
N SER A 253 4.52 6.11 -7.13
CA SER A 253 4.58 7.58 -7.01
C SER A 253 5.47 8.19 -8.09
N GLY A 254 6.69 7.66 -8.27
CA GLY A 254 7.58 8.09 -9.35
C GLY A 254 7.01 7.80 -10.74
N PHE A 255 6.39 6.63 -10.89
CA PHE A 255 5.66 6.27 -12.11
C PHE A 255 4.55 7.30 -12.41
N ALA A 256 3.76 7.68 -11.41
CA ALA A 256 2.63 8.59 -11.59
C ALA A 256 3.04 9.98 -12.05
N PHE A 257 4.13 10.54 -11.52
CA PHE A 257 4.61 11.85 -11.98
C PHE A 257 5.01 11.82 -13.47
N THR A 258 5.92 10.92 -13.83
CA THR A 258 6.50 10.86 -15.18
C THR A 258 5.47 10.46 -16.23
N TRP A 259 4.61 9.48 -15.91
CA TRP A 259 3.56 9.05 -16.82
C TRP A 259 2.48 10.12 -17.00
N SER A 260 2.03 10.77 -15.92
CA SER A 260 1.05 11.87 -16.02
C SER A 260 1.61 13.06 -16.80
N ALA A 261 2.89 13.39 -16.62
CA ALA A 261 3.54 14.45 -17.38
C ALA A 261 3.50 14.18 -18.89
N ARG A 262 3.76 12.94 -19.32
CA ARG A 262 3.65 12.55 -20.75
C ARG A 262 2.22 12.65 -21.28
N VAL A 263 1.25 12.18 -20.49
CA VAL A 263 -0.18 12.24 -20.85
C VAL A 263 -0.67 13.67 -21.07
N PHE A 264 -0.26 14.61 -20.22
CA PHE A 264 -0.74 15.99 -20.28
C PHE A 264 0.19 16.94 -21.05
N GLN A 265 1.48 16.62 -21.20
CA GLN A 265 2.48 17.40 -21.93
C GLN A 265 3.36 16.50 -22.82
N PRO A 266 2.80 15.90 -23.90
CA PRO A 266 3.56 15.04 -24.79
C PRO A 266 4.74 15.78 -25.45
N ASP A 267 4.58 17.07 -25.77
CA ASP A 267 5.60 17.90 -26.42
C ASP A 267 6.64 18.47 -25.44
N GLY A 268 6.50 18.22 -24.13
CA GLY A 268 7.41 18.69 -23.09
C GLY A 268 7.46 20.21 -22.84
N SER A 269 6.76 21.01 -23.65
CA SER A 269 6.83 22.48 -23.66
C SER A 269 6.56 23.16 -22.31
N ARG A 270 5.70 22.58 -21.46
CA ARG A 270 5.41 23.10 -20.12
C ARG A 270 5.79 22.13 -18.99
N LEU A 271 6.74 21.22 -19.21
CA LEU A 271 7.19 20.28 -18.18
C LEU A 271 7.69 21.00 -16.91
N ARG A 272 8.39 22.13 -17.08
CA ARG A 272 8.84 22.97 -15.97
C ARG A 272 7.68 23.48 -15.10
N HIS A 273 6.58 23.90 -15.72
CA HIS A 273 5.39 24.36 -15.00
C HIS A 273 4.65 23.20 -14.35
N PHE A 274 4.62 22.03 -15.00
CA PHE A 274 4.03 20.81 -14.44
C PHE A 274 4.75 20.39 -13.15
N TYR A 275 6.08 20.38 -13.17
CA TYR A 275 6.91 20.16 -11.97
C TYR A 275 6.70 21.25 -10.92
N GLY A 276 6.59 22.52 -11.34
CA GLY A 276 6.32 23.63 -10.43
C GLY A 276 5.00 23.45 -9.65
N TRP A 277 3.93 23.00 -10.32
CA TRP A 277 2.64 22.74 -9.66
C TRP A 277 2.67 21.52 -8.74
N GLU A 278 3.46 20.49 -9.10
CA GLU A 278 3.68 19.33 -8.24
C GLU A 278 4.45 19.73 -6.97
N SER A 279 5.53 20.49 -7.11
CA SER A 279 6.26 21.08 -5.98
C SER A 279 5.37 21.96 -5.10
N ALA A 280 4.49 22.79 -5.70
CA ALA A 280 3.54 23.61 -4.94
C ALA A 280 2.53 22.75 -4.15
N GLY A 281 2.03 21.68 -4.75
CA GLY A 281 1.19 20.69 -4.06
C GLY A 281 1.91 20.04 -2.89
N GLY A 282 3.18 19.69 -3.06
CA GLY A 282 4.04 19.17 -2.00
C GLY A 282 4.22 20.15 -0.84
N ALA A 283 4.48 21.44 -1.14
CA ALA A 283 4.60 22.48 -0.11
C ALA A 283 3.30 22.66 0.69
N ILE A 284 2.14 22.68 0.01
CA ILE A 284 0.81 22.75 0.66
C ILE A 284 0.57 21.49 1.52
N GLY A 285 0.90 20.31 0.98
CA GLY A 285 0.80 19.05 1.71
C GLY A 285 1.65 19.04 2.97
N GLY A 286 2.90 19.48 2.88
CA GLY A 286 3.82 19.57 4.01
C GLY A 286 3.30 20.51 5.10
N LEU A 287 2.78 21.69 4.73
CA LEU A 287 2.18 22.63 5.68
C LEU A 287 0.97 22.00 6.39
N ILE A 288 0.01 21.48 5.63
CA ILE A 288 -1.23 20.91 6.19
C ILE A 288 -0.92 19.72 7.09
N VAL A 289 -0.06 18.80 6.64
CA VAL A 289 0.29 17.60 7.39
C VAL A 289 1.02 17.97 8.68
N THR A 290 1.97 18.91 8.62
CA THR A 290 2.67 19.42 9.81
C THR A 290 1.68 20.01 10.82
N LEU A 291 0.73 20.84 10.37
CA LEU A 291 -0.30 21.40 11.26
C LEU A 291 -1.17 20.30 11.88
N THR A 292 -1.63 19.32 11.10
CA THR A 292 -2.43 18.21 11.64
C THR A 292 -1.68 17.37 12.67
N ILE A 293 -0.38 17.13 12.47
CA ILE A 293 0.47 16.40 13.42
C ILE A 293 0.67 17.24 14.69
N LEU A 294 0.89 18.54 14.58
CA LEU A 294 1.03 19.46 15.73
C LEU A 294 -0.26 19.55 16.55
N LEU A 295 -1.43 19.38 15.93
CA LEU A 295 -2.72 19.27 16.62
C LEU A 295 -2.90 17.92 17.34
N GLY A 296 -1.90 17.04 17.33
CA GLY A 296 -1.92 15.75 18.03
C GLY A 296 -2.69 14.65 17.31
N MET A 297 -2.94 14.80 16.00
CA MET A 297 -3.65 13.78 15.22
C MET A 297 -2.78 12.54 14.99
N SER A 298 -3.40 11.37 15.06
CA SER A 298 -2.72 10.11 14.74
C SER A 298 -2.40 10.02 13.24
N SER A 299 -1.33 9.31 12.92
CA SER A 299 -0.87 9.12 11.54
C SER A 299 -1.95 8.53 10.64
N ILE A 300 -2.74 7.58 11.16
CA ILE A 300 -3.80 6.95 10.39
C ILE A 300 -4.96 7.92 10.12
N THR A 301 -5.34 8.77 11.08
CA THR A 301 -6.37 9.79 10.86
C THR A 301 -5.94 10.79 9.80
N VAL A 302 -4.66 11.21 9.80
CA VAL A 302 -4.11 12.10 8.76
C VAL A 302 -4.20 11.44 7.37
N LEU A 303 -3.90 10.15 7.24
CA LEU A 303 -4.04 9.43 5.97
C LEU A 303 -5.49 9.39 5.48
N PHE A 304 -6.47 9.11 6.35
CA PHE A 304 -7.88 9.08 5.98
C PHE A 304 -8.40 10.45 5.55
N LEU A 305 -8.01 11.52 6.24
CA LEU A 305 -8.38 12.89 5.86
C LEU A 305 -7.75 13.29 4.52
N GLY A 306 -6.47 12.96 4.32
CA GLY A 306 -5.79 13.12 3.03
C GLY A 306 -6.49 12.39 1.90
N ALA A 307 -6.83 11.11 2.12
CA ALA A 307 -7.54 10.28 1.16
C ALA A 307 -8.92 10.84 0.80
N ALA A 308 -9.68 11.32 1.80
CA ALA A 308 -10.95 11.98 1.57
C ALA A 308 -10.80 13.28 0.76
N ALA A 309 -9.85 14.14 1.13
CA ALA A 309 -9.60 15.41 0.45
C ALA A 309 -9.19 15.21 -1.00
N VAL A 310 -8.25 14.30 -1.26
CA VAL A 310 -7.80 13.96 -2.62
C VAL A 310 -8.94 13.34 -3.43
N THR A 311 -9.70 12.40 -2.86
CA THR A 311 -10.82 11.77 -3.57
C THR A 311 -11.92 12.76 -3.91
N LEU A 312 -12.24 13.68 -3.00
CA LEU A 312 -13.19 14.76 -3.23
C LEU A 312 -12.71 15.67 -4.37
N LEU A 313 -11.46 16.11 -4.31
CA LEU A 313 -10.87 16.97 -5.33
C LEU A 313 -10.88 16.28 -6.71
N LEU A 314 -10.45 15.02 -6.80
CA LEU A 314 -10.51 14.25 -8.05
C LEU A 314 -11.94 14.05 -8.56
N THR A 315 -12.93 13.95 -7.67
CA THR A 315 -14.35 13.83 -8.06
C THR A 315 -14.90 15.14 -8.62
N ILE A 316 -14.52 16.28 -8.04
CA ILE A 316 -14.88 17.60 -8.55
C ILE A 316 -14.27 17.82 -9.95
N LEU A 317 -13.03 17.39 -10.14
CA LEU A 317 -12.26 17.52 -11.39
C LEU A 317 -12.68 16.51 -12.47
N SER A 318 -13.25 15.36 -12.07
CA SER A 318 -13.68 14.33 -13.01
C SER A 318 -14.95 14.73 -13.76
N LYS A 319 -14.97 14.44 -15.08
CA LYS A 319 -16.16 14.55 -15.93
C LYS A 319 -17.08 13.33 -15.86
N GLN A 320 -16.64 12.25 -15.20
CA GLN A 320 -17.41 11.02 -15.06
C GLN A 320 -18.44 11.13 -13.93
N ASN A 321 -19.19 10.06 -13.68
CA ASN A 321 -20.23 9.97 -12.67
C ASN A 321 -19.74 10.45 -11.28
N LYS A 322 -20.11 11.69 -10.92
CA LYS A 322 -19.71 12.36 -9.67
C LYS A 322 -20.27 11.67 -8.44
N THR A 323 -21.42 11.00 -8.56
CA THR A 323 -22.09 10.33 -7.44
C THR A 323 -21.22 9.23 -6.86
N SER A 324 -20.60 8.40 -7.70
CA SER A 324 -19.70 7.32 -7.23
C SER A 324 -18.48 7.87 -6.49
N GLY A 325 -17.90 8.98 -6.99
CA GLY A 325 -16.78 9.63 -6.32
C GLY A 325 -17.16 10.25 -4.97
N LEU A 326 -18.34 10.87 -4.86
CA LEU A 326 -18.85 11.42 -3.60
C LEU A 326 -19.15 10.32 -2.59
N ILE A 327 -19.78 9.22 -3.02
CA ILE A 327 -20.01 8.05 -2.16
C ILE A 327 -18.68 7.54 -1.61
N LEU A 328 -17.65 7.41 -2.46
CA LEU A 328 -16.33 6.99 -2.03
C LEU A 328 -15.74 7.95 -0.99
N THR A 329 -15.80 9.26 -1.22
CA THR A 329 -15.35 10.27 -0.24
C THR A 329 -16.07 10.12 1.10
N VAL A 330 -17.39 9.97 1.09
CA VAL A 330 -18.21 9.82 2.31
C VAL A 330 -17.84 8.54 3.06
N ILE A 331 -17.66 7.42 2.35
CA ILE A 331 -17.22 6.15 2.94
C ILE A 331 -15.86 6.32 3.61
N VAL A 332 -14.90 6.94 2.93
CA VAL A 332 -13.53 7.14 3.45
C VAL A 332 -13.54 8.04 4.69
N LEU A 333 -14.35 9.10 4.68
CA LEU A 333 -14.54 9.96 5.86
C LEU A 333 -15.20 9.20 7.00
N ALA A 334 -16.25 8.43 6.74
CA ALA A 334 -16.95 7.66 7.76
C ALA A 334 -16.02 6.64 8.43
N ILE A 335 -15.24 5.90 7.64
CA ILE A 335 -14.21 4.98 8.16
C ILE A 335 -13.16 5.75 8.95
N GLY A 336 -12.66 6.88 8.43
CA GLY A 336 -11.68 7.71 9.13
C GLY A 336 -12.16 8.21 10.48
N VAL A 337 -13.43 8.64 10.58
CA VAL A 337 -14.07 9.02 11.84
C VAL A 337 -14.17 7.83 12.78
N SER A 338 -14.63 6.66 12.31
CA SER A 338 -14.70 5.46 13.14
C SER A 338 -13.32 5.03 13.66
N VAL A 339 -12.29 5.07 12.82
CA VAL A 339 -10.90 4.75 13.20
C VAL A 339 -10.38 5.71 14.25
N HIS A 340 -10.69 7.00 14.11
CA HIS A 340 -10.32 8.01 15.10
C HIS A 340 -11.04 7.80 16.44
N SER A 341 -12.35 7.51 16.41
CA SER A 341 -13.16 7.29 17.62
C SER A 341 -12.76 6.04 18.41
N VAL A 342 -12.29 5.00 17.74
CA VAL A 342 -11.85 3.73 18.39
C VAL A 342 -10.42 3.83 18.94
N ASP A 343 -9.70 4.91 18.66
CA ASP A 343 -8.28 5.07 18.96
C ASP A 343 -7.49 3.84 18.50
N LEU A 344 -7.48 3.62 17.17
CA LEU A 344 -6.87 2.42 16.58
C LEU A 344 -5.39 2.26 16.98
N ASP A 345 -4.69 3.36 17.27
CA ASP A 345 -3.32 3.32 17.77
C ASP A 345 -3.23 2.53 19.10
N ARG A 346 -4.21 2.69 19.99
CA ARG A 346 -4.30 1.90 21.24
C ARG A 346 -4.56 0.42 20.96
N VAL A 347 -5.44 0.10 20.01
CA VAL A 347 -5.73 -1.29 19.60
C VAL A 347 -4.47 -1.96 19.04
N ILE A 348 -3.75 -1.27 18.16
CA ILE A 348 -2.51 -1.76 17.58
C ILE A 348 -1.45 -1.95 18.66
N THR A 349 -1.33 -0.99 19.59
CA THR A 349 -0.34 -1.04 20.66
C THR A 349 -0.59 -2.19 21.64
N ARG A 350 -1.85 -2.50 21.97
CA ARG A 350 -2.21 -3.69 22.78
C ARG A 350 -1.67 -4.99 22.17
N MET A 351 -1.52 -5.09 20.85
CA MET A 351 -0.95 -6.29 20.23
C MET A 351 0.52 -6.55 20.58
N PHE A 352 1.24 -5.52 21.04
CA PHE A 352 2.65 -5.60 21.46
C PHE A 352 2.80 -5.72 22.98
N HIS A 353 1.73 -5.50 23.75
CA HIS A 353 1.71 -5.57 25.21
C HIS A 353 0.59 -6.53 25.68
N PRO A 354 0.68 -7.84 25.39
CA PRO A 354 -0.43 -8.77 25.67
C PRO A 354 -0.69 -9.01 27.16
N ASN A 355 0.32 -8.80 28.01
CA ASN A 355 0.25 -9.06 29.45
C ASN A 355 0.16 -7.77 30.29
N GLU A 356 0.02 -6.61 29.65
CA GLU A 356 -0.04 -5.30 30.32
C GLU A 356 -1.32 -4.57 29.92
N THR A 357 -1.93 -3.83 30.84
CA THR A 357 -3.09 -2.99 30.54
C THR A 357 -2.60 -1.66 29.95
N VAL A 358 -2.86 -1.44 28.65
CA VAL A 358 -2.50 -0.16 28.00
C VAL A 358 -3.41 0.96 28.51
N LEU A 359 -2.88 1.84 29.36
CA LEU A 359 -3.57 2.97 29.95
C LEU A 359 -3.77 4.10 28.94
N ALA A 360 -2.68 4.51 28.27
CA ALA A 360 -2.70 5.58 27.29
C ALA A 360 -1.65 5.38 26.20
N THR A 361 -1.95 5.85 25.00
CA THR A 361 -1.00 5.93 23.90
C THR A 361 -1.11 7.32 23.29
N ARG A 362 0.02 8.01 23.15
CA ARG A 362 0.07 9.35 22.54
C ARG A 362 1.10 9.37 21.42
N PRO A 363 0.69 9.69 20.18
CA PRO A 363 1.63 9.87 19.08
C PRO A 363 2.30 11.26 19.23
N GLY A 364 3.63 11.29 19.27
CA GLY A 364 4.46 12.50 19.30
C GLY A 364 4.98 12.88 17.91
N THR A 365 5.85 13.89 17.84
CA THR A 365 6.41 14.40 16.58
C THR A 365 7.36 13.41 15.91
N ALA A 366 8.23 12.75 16.69
CA ALA A 366 9.25 11.81 16.19
C ALA A 366 9.03 10.36 16.65
N GLY A 367 7.97 10.10 17.43
CA GLY A 367 7.79 8.81 18.08
C GLY A 367 6.45 8.68 18.78
N ARG A 368 6.31 7.65 19.60
CA ARG A 368 5.08 7.34 20.33
C ARG A 368 5.40 6.98 21.77
N ILE A 369 4.63 7.56 22.68
CA ILE A 369 4.69 7.26 24.11
C ILE A 369 3.51 6.36 24.46
N THR A 370 3.78 5.25 25.10
CA THR A 370 2.78 4.29 25.58
C THR A 370 2.96 4.11 27.07
N VAL A 371 1.88 4.24 27.83
CA VAL A 371 1.84 3.94 29.26
C VAL A 371 1.03 2.68 29.47
N THR A 372 1.60 1.71 30.15
CA THR A 372 0.95 0.46 30.52
C THR A 372 1.00 0.24 32.01
N GLU A 373 0.15 -0.64 32.53
CA GLU A 373 0.15 -1.06 33.93
C GLU A 373 0.26 -2.59 34.01
N THR A 374 1.05 -3.09 34.95
CA THR A 374 1.16 -4.52 35.26
C THR A 374 1.30 -4.70 36.76
N GLY A 375 0.32 -5.31 37.40
CA GLY A 375 0.39 -5.62 38.84
C GLY A 375 0.59 -4.41 39.76
N GLY A 376 0.05 -3.23 39.40
CA GLY A 376 0.23 -1.97 40.14
C GLY A 376 1.50 -1.18 39.79
N GLN A 377 2.38 -1.72 38.93
CA GLN A 377 3.51 -1.00 38.35
C GLN A 377 3.09 -0.32 37.04
N GLU A 378 3.30 0.99 36.94
CA GLU A 378 3.17 1.76 35.71
C GLU A 378 4.49 1.73 34.91
N ASN A 379 4.39 1.39 33.63
CA ASN A 379 5.51 1.29 32.70
C ASN A 379 5.34 2.31 31.56
N ILE A 380 6.37 3.12 31.31
CA ILE A 380 6.40 4.12 30.25
C ILE A 380 7.34 3.65 29.15
N TYR A 381 6.78 3.47 27.96
CA TYR A 381 7.47 3.05 26.75
C TYR A 381 7.58 4.19 25.74
N GLU A 382 8.78 4.42 25.20
CA GLU A 382 9.03 5.30 24.07
C GLU A 382 9.44 4.47 22.86
N ASN A 383 8.67 4.53 21.77
CA ASN A 383 8.91 3.73 20.56
C ASN A 383 9.03 2.21 20.82
N GLY A 384 8.37 1.73 21.88
CA GLY A 384 8.39 0.34 22.32
C GLY A 384 9.59 -0.04 23.20
N LEU A 385 10.46 0.91 23.58
CA LEU A 385 11.49 0.72 24.59
C LEU A 385 10.97 1.18 25.95
N LEU A 386 11.15 0.37 27.00
CA LEU A 386 10.84 0.77 28.37
C LEU A 386 11.86 1.85 28.80
N VAL A 387 11.37 3.07 29.06
CA VAL A 387 12.22 4.21 29.48
C VAL A 387 12.10 4.45 30.97
N HIS A 388 10.93 4.20 31.55
CA HIS A 388 10.67 4.41 32.96
C HIS A 388 9.66 3.40 33.49
N SER A 389 9.79 3.04 34.77
CA SER A 389 8.79 2.24 35.48
C SER A 389 8.64 2.76 36.90
N ALA A 390 7.40 2.95 37.36
CA ALA A 390 7.06 3.45 38.69
C ALA A 390 6.01 2.55 39.34
N GLY A 391 5.92 2.52 40.68
CA GLY A 391 4.83 1.83 41.38
C GLY A 391 5.07 0.36 41.76
N ASN A 392 6.29 -0.16 41.65
CA ASN A 392 6.59 -1.46 42.25
C ASN A 392 6.81 -1.32 43.77
N ILE A 393 5.72 -1.34 44.53
CA ILE A 393 5.77 -1.65 45.96
C ILE A 393 5.99 -3.16 46.02
N ILE A 394 7.24 -3.60 45.97
CA ILE A 394 7.56 -4.92 46.50
C ILE A 394 6.99 -4.92 47.92
N VAL A 395 6.00 -5.78 48.10
CA VAL A 395 5.34 -6.10 49.37
C VAL A 395 6.40 -6.12 50.47
N ASN A 396 6.33 -5.14 51.38
CA ASN A 396 6.89 -5.25 52.73
C ASN A 396 5.97 -6.13 53.56
#